data_AF-A0AAJ6HXL3-F1
#
_entry.id   AF-A0AAJ6HXL3-F1
#
_cell.length_a   1.000
_cell.length_b   1.000
_cell.length_c   1.000
_cell.angle_alpha   90.00
_cell.angle_beta   90.00
_cell.angle_gamma   90.00
#
_symmetry.space_group_name_H-M   'P 1'
#
loop_
_entity.id
_entity.type
_entity.pdbx_description
1 polymer ?
#
loop_
_entity_poly.entity_id
_entity_poly.type
_entity_poly.pdbx_seq_one_letter_code
_entity_poly.pdbx_strand_id
1 'polypeptide(L)'
;MVAPGSRRRRAVAVLLTVTLVPLAACQRGDAGPKPPRPPAGVAAEDQRYGAAPAPDPKVTYQPDVVFVGGGGGSVRGLSEDALTWRIDPGASGADKLARGKVMFLTGRAVGRVLDVRRDAGDLAVTLGPVNITDVIRDGTFASDGPVSLEKPVRHDAGTPFWAEYDAADGGSGGGAAVPAASTPSSSTFRVRPVGSGVGMSPAGLSGVRRIGGFDVTSICCVNAVGARFSYHGGGIRIVGLATLLMKSPTAQFYLEIRGATIRRAELRVSGMVGLRIEIKGATDRGQNINKRIPIPLDFSVPVGKILGVPFSVTANQVIGIQTAFSAKDGNIKAAGEWSLGGSVGFGYADGAFGVTKPWNLTVHNSITDSISGPSVGVNGIIIYYQAAFRAGLGMFGLTAGLYAIVTASAGLTVGSALGAPLALCRSTQLGLSVDYGVGYTIPGGLARVINKFLDLFNAGPIAASAGIGRADNVFDKLDVQPDKKICKG
;
A
#
# COMPACT_ATOMS: atom_id res chain seq x y z
N MET A 1 87.46 -27.52 -7.77
CA MET A 1 87.47 -28.05 -6.39
C MET A 1 86.05 -28.43 -6.00
N VAL A 2 85.95 -29.62 -5.41
CA VAL A 2 84.77 -30.44 -5.08
C VAL A 2 83.88 -29.82 -3.98
N ALA A 3 82.56 -30.02 -4.07
CA ALA A 3 81.57 -29.70 -3.01
C ALA A 3 81.75 -30.60 -1.77
N PRO A 4 81.33 -30.18 -0.56
CA PRO A 4 80.09 -30.76 0.04
C PRO A 4 79.40 -29.76 1.03
N GLY A 5 78.23 -29.99 1.64
CA GLY A 5 77.52 -31.24 1.81
C GLY A 5 76.09 -31.08 2.37
N SER A 6 75.29 -32.07 1.98
CA SER A 6 73.99 -32.51 2.48
C SER A 6 74.02 -33.07 3.92
N ARG A 7 72.83 -33.14 4.55
CA ARG A 7 72.21 -34.27 5.33
C ARG A 7 71.44 -33.74 6.54
N ARG A 8 70.37 -34.35 7.07
CA ARG A 8 69.39 -35.38 6.68
C ARG A 8 68.46 -35.51 7.91
N ARG A 9 67.15 -35.69 7.67
CA ARG A 9 66.18 -36.59 8.34
C ARG A 9 66.10 -36.60 9.88
N ARG A 10 64.87 -36.45 10.40
CA ARG A 10 64.07 -37.61 10.88
C ARG A 10 62.60 -37.25 11.04
N ALA A 11 61.77 -38.18 10.57
CA ALA A 11 60.33 -38.22 10.72
C ALA A 11 59.94 -38.73 12.11
N VAL A 12 58.81 -38.28 12.63
CA VAL A 12 57.99 -39.06 13.56
C VAL A 12 56.54 -38.94 13.08
N ALA A 13 56.01 -40.07 12.62
CA ALA A 13 54.61 -40.27 12.34
C ALA A 13 53.88 -40.52 13.66
N VAL A 14 52.77 -39.81 13.91
CA VAL A 14 51.80 -40.19 14.93
C VAL A 14 50.52 -40.54 14.21
N LEU A 15 50.22 -41.84 14.20
CA LEU A 15 48.91 -42.39 13.87
C LEU A 15 47.88 -41.82 14.85
N LEU A 16 46.84 -41.17 14.35
CA LEU A 16 45.59 -40.96 15.07
C LEU A 16 44.50 -41.69 14.31
N THR A 17 44.20 -42.88 14.83
CA THR A 17 43.10 -43.75 14.46
C THR A 17 41.77 -43.00 14.58
N VAL A 18 41.05 -42.90 13.46
CA VAL A 18 39.68 -42.44 13.38
C VAL A 18 38.76 -43.53 13.94
N THR A 19 38.39 -43.40 15.21
CA THR A 19 37.25 -44.13 15.80
C THR A 19 35.99 -43.28 15.64
N LEU A 20 35.11 -43.72 14.74
CA LEU A 20 33.74 -43.24 14.60
C LEU A 20 32.94 -43.58 15.87
N VAL A 21 32.56 -42.55 16.63
CA VAL A 21 31.53 -42.63 17.68
C VAL A 21 30.42 -41.63 17.30
N PRO A 22 29.15 -42.06 17.12
CA PRO A 22 28.06 -41.14 16.89
C PRO A 22 27.60 -40.56 18.23
N LEU A 23 28.13 -39.41 18.62
CA LEU A 23 27.55 -38.62 19.70
C LEU A 23 26.37 -37.83 19.14
N ALA A 24 25.16 -38.36 19.33
CA ALA A 24 23.93 -37.61 19.25
C ALA A 24 23.90 -36.56 20.37
N ALA A 25 24.50 -35.40 20.14
CA ALA A 25 24.35 -34.22 20.97
C ALA A 25 23.26 -33.33 20.37
N CYS A 26 22.06 -33.36 20.97
CA CYS A 26 21.04 -32.34 20.75
C CYS A 26 21.57 -31.00 21.25
N GLN A 27 22.17 -30.24 20.34
CA GLN A 27 22.52 -28.84 20.56
C GLN A 27 21.19 -28.05 20.65
N ARG A 28 20.81 -27.66 21.87
CA ARG A 28 19.77 -26.65 22.08
C ARG A 28 20.22 -25.39 21.34
N GLY A 29 19.59 -25.11 20.20
CA GLY A 29 19.80 -23.88 19.46
C GLY A 29 19.51 -22.69 20.37
N ASP A 30 20.49 -21.80 20.48
CA ASP A 30 20.34 -20.50 21.11
C ASP A 30 19.12 -19.80 20.52
N ALA A 31 18.18 -19.47 21.40
CA ALA A 31 17.01 -18.69 21.04
C ALA A 31 17.49 -17.38 20.40
N GLY A 32 17.12 -17.18 19.13
CA GLY A 32 17.33 -15.91 18.44
C GLY A 32 16.77 -14.74 19.25
N PRO A 33 17.19 -13.49 18.97
CA PRO A 33 16.81 -12.32 19.75
C PRO A 33 15.30 -12.29 19.97
N LYS A 34 14.90 -12.42 21.24
CA LYS A 34 13.49 -12.38 21.64
C LYS A 34 12.89 -11.08 21.09
N PRO A 35 11.76 -11.13 20.37
CA PRO A 35 11.12 -9.92 19.86
C PRO A 35 10.93 -8.93 21.01
N PRO A 36 11.15 -7.62 20.78
CA PRO A 36 11.03 -6.63 21.83
C PRO A 36 9.66 -6.79 22.50
N ARG A 37 9.70 -6.99 23.82
CA ARG A 37 8.50 -7.12 24.65
C ARG A 37 7.64 -5.87 24.40
N PRO A 38 6.32 -6.02 24.19
CA PRO A 38 5.42 -4.88 24.04
C PRO A 38 5.61 -3.89 25.20
N PRO A 39 5.43 -2.58 24.98
CA PRO A 39 5.38 -1.63 26.08
C PRO A 39 4.37 -2.13 27.12
N ALA A 40 4.79 -2.17 28.38
CA ALA A 40 3.97 -2.69 29.47
C ALA A 40 2.63 -1.94 29.51
N GLY A 41 1.51 -2.68 29.40
CA GLY A 41 0.16 -2.14 29.59
C GLY A 41 -0.79 -2.19 28.38
N VAL A 42 -0.36 -2.65 27.20
CA VAL A 42 -1.26 -2.85 26.04
C VAL A 42 -1.50 -4.35 25.83
N ALA A 43 -2.76 -4.78 25.83
CA ALA A 43 -3.12 -6.17 25.57
C ALA A 43 -2.71 -6.60 24.15
N ALA A 44 -2.32 -7.86 23.96
CA ALA A 44 -1.85 -8.35 22.65
C ALA A 44 -2.94 -8.23 21.57
N GLU A 45 -4.20 -8.34 21.98
CA GLU A 45 -5.38 -8.19 21.15
C GLU A 45 -5.59 -6.73 20.72
N ASP A 46 -5.31 -5.75 21.57
CA ASP A 46 -5.35 -4.33 21.22
C ASP A 46 -4.24 -3.97 20.21
N GLN A 47 -3.09 -4.64 20.29
CA GLN A 47 -2.04 -4.49 19.29
C GLN A 47 -2.45 -5.08 17.93
N ARG A 48 -3.27 -6.13 17.93
CA ARG A 48 -3.72 -6.84 16.72
C ARG A 48 -4.94 -6.20 16.05
N TYR A 49 -5.95 -5.86 16.84
CA TYR A 49 -7.25 -5.37 16.35
C TYR A 49 -7.51 -3.91 16.70
N GLY A 50 -6.57 -3.23 17.35
CA GLY A 50 -6.68 -1.83 17.75
C GLY A 50 -7.29 -1.66 19.14
N ALA A 51 -7.02 -0.53 19.77
CA ALA A 51 -7.57 -0.20 21.08
C ALA A 51 -9.06 0.16 20.99
N ALA A 52 -9.83 -0.18 22.03
CA ALA A 52 -11.23 0.22 22.17
C ALA A 52 -11.39 1.74 22.37
N PRO A 53 -12.46 2.36 21.86
CA PRO A 53 -12.81 3.73 22.24
C PRO A 53 -13.12 3.84 23.73
N ALA A 54 -12.88 5.02 24.29
CA ALA A 54 -13.28 5.39 25.65
C ALA A 54 -14.18 6.63 25.58
N PRO A 55 -15.21 6.74 26.44
CA PRO A 55 -16.00 7.96 26.54
C PRO A 55 -15.14 9.17 26.96
N ASP A 56 -15.38 10.32 26.36
CA ASP A 56 -14.82 11.61 26.76
C ASP A 56 -15.89 12.69 26.59
N PRO A 57 -16.13 13.56 27.59
CA PRO A 57 -17.20 14.57 27.53
C PRO A 57 -16.97 15.64 26.45
N LYS A 58 -15.76 15.76 25.89
CA LYS A 58 -15.44 16.72 24.82
C LYS A 58 -15.68 16.15 23.41
N VAL A 59 -16.15 14.91 23.30
CA VAL A 59 -16.48 14.27 22.03
C VAL A 59 -17.94 13.88 22.02
N THR A 60 -18.65 14.33 20.99
CA THR A 60 -20.01 13.87 20.71
C THR A 60 -19.99 12.99 19.47
N TYR A 61 -20.57 11.80 19.58
CA TYR A 61 -20.69 10.86 18.47
C TYR A 61 -22.04 11.02 17.76
N GLN A 62 -22.13 10.54 16.54
CA GLN A 62 -23.39 10.50 15.82
C GLN A 62 -24.38 9.51 16.49
N PRO A 63 -25.70 9.76 16.42
CA PRO A 63 -26.70 8.92 17.08
C PRO A 63 -26.76 7.49 16.53
N ASP A 64 -26.27 7.28 15.29
CA ASP A 64 -26.23 5.97 14.65
C ASP A 64 -24.96 5.16 14.96
N VAL A 65 -24.06 5.69 15.80
CA VAL A 65 -22.86 4.97 16.25
C VAL A 65 -23.24 3.98 17.35
N VAL A 66 -22.91 2.72 17.11
CA VAL A 66 -23.03 1.62 18.06
C VAL A 66 -21.65 1.28 18.58
N PHE A 67 -21.42 1.57 19.86
CA PHE A 67 -20.24 1.11 20.57
C PHE A 67 -20.37 -0.37 20.90
N VAL A 68 -19.41 -1.16 20.44
CA VAL A 68 -19.33 -2.58 20.78
C VAL A 68 -18.28 -2.77 21.86
N GLY A 69 -18.66 -3.43 22.95
CA GLY A 69 -17.80 -3.67 24.11
C GLY A 69 -16.76 -4.77 23.91
N GLY A 70 -15.83 -4.91 24.85
CA GLY A 70 -14.83 -5.98 24.87
C GLY A 70 -13.56 -5.69 24.04
N GLY A 71 -13.53 -4.60 23.27
CA GLY A 71 -12.34 -4.14 22.55
C GLY A 71 -11.76 -5.20 21.60
N GLY A 72 -10.44 -5.21 21.43
CA GLY A 72 -9.77 -6.21 20.60
C GLY A 72 -10.05 -7.66 21.03
N GLY A 73 -10.29 -7.90 22.33
CA GLY A 73 -10.59 -9.23 22.86
C GLY A 73 -11.95 -9.81 22.44
N SER A 74 -12.88 -8.96 21.99
CA SER A 74 -14.16 -9.42 21.43
C SER A 74 -14.06 -9.85 19.96
N VAL A 75 -12.95 -9.56 19.28
CA VAL A 75 -12.74 -9.90 17.87
C VAL A 75 -12.26 -11.34 17.77
N ARG A 76 -13.08 -12.18 17.13
CA ARG A 76 -12.82 -13.60 16.91
C ARG A 76 -12.15 -13.88 15.56
N GLY A 77 -12.28 -12.96 14.60
CA GLY A 77 -11.58 -13.04 13.33
C GLY A 77 -11.89 -11.91 12.37
N LEU A 78 -11.14 -11.87 11.28
CA LEU A 78 -11.30 -10.93 10.17
C LEU A 78 -11.21 -11.74 8.86
N SER A 79 -12.11 -11.48 7.92
CA SER A 79 -12.05 -12.10 6.59
C SER A 79 -10.81 -11.66 5.81
N GLU A 80 -10.41 -12.45 4.80
CA GLU A 80 -9.24 -12.14 3.97
C GLU A 80 -9.33 -10.81 3.23
N ASP A 81 -10.56 -10.37 2.92
CA ASP A 81 -10.84 -9.08 2.30
C ASP A 81 -10.87 -7.90 3.28
N ALA A 82 -10.68 -8.17 4.57
CA ALA A 82 -10.78 -7.22 5.66
C ALA A 82 -12.10 -6.44 5.78
N LEU A 83 -13.17 -6.91 5.15
CA LEU A 83 -14.50 -6.30 5.19
C LEU A 83 -15.38 -6.90 6.30
N THR A 84 -15.26 -8.20 6.56
CA THR A 84 -16.12 -8.92 7.51
C THR A 84 -15.40 -9.22 8.81
N TRP A 85 -15.89 -8.63 9.89
CA TRP A 85 -15.42 -8.84 11.25
C TRP A 85 -16.27 -9.89 11.94
N ARG A 86 -15.65 -10.93 12.49
CA ARG A 86 -16.31 -11.89 13.37
C ARG A 86 -16.08 -11.47 14.81
N ILE A 87 -17.16 -11.21 15.53
CA ILE A 87 -17.12 -10.71 16.90
C ILE A 87 -17.97 -11.57 17.83
N ASP A 88 -17.71 -11.44 19.13
CA ASP A 88 -18.52 -12.08 20.16
C ASP A 88 -19.97 -11.55 20.12
N PRO A 89 -20.99 -12.40 19.90
CA PRO A 89 -22.38 -11.96 19.92
C PRO A 89 -22.86 -11.51 21.31
N GLY A 90 -22.16 -11.87 22.39
CA GLY A 90 -22.41 -11.43 23.75
C GLY A 90 -21.70 -10.13 24.14
N ALA A 91 -20.88 -9.55 23.25
CA ALA A 91 -20.29 -8.25 23.49
C ALA A 91 -21.38 -7.18 23.64
N SER A 92 -21.22 -6.30 24.63
CA SER A 92 -22.17 -5.20 24.85
C SER A 92 -22.38 -4.39 23.57
N GLY A 93 -23.62 -4.14 23.17
CA GLY A 93 -23.97 -3.37 21.98
C GLY A 93 -23.93 -4.17 20.66
N ALA A 94 -23.43 -5.40 20.64
CA ALA A 94 -23.45 -6.24 19.44
C ALA A 94 -24.87 -6.54 18.95
N ASP A 95 -25.83 -6.64 19.88
CA ASP A 95 -27.27 -6.82 19.62
C ASP A 95 -27.93 -5.61 18.95
N LYS A 96 -27.31 -4.43 19.04
CA LYS A 96 -27.80 -3.17 18.44
C LYS A 96 -27.25 -2.94 17.03
N LEU A 97 -26.35 -3.78 16.55
CA LEU A 97 -25.81 -3.69 15.21
C LEU A 97 -26.90 -4.04 14.18
N ALA A 98 -27.13 -3.10 13.27
CA ALA A 98 -28.09 -3.25 12.18
C ALA A 98 -27.57 -2.54 10.94
N ARG A 99 -28.04 -2.96 9.76
CA ARG A 99 -27.68 -2.33 8.48
C ARG A 99 -27.90 -0.82 8.53
N GLY A 100 -26.94 -0.06 8.00
CA GLY A 100 -26.95 1.41 7.98
C GLY A 100 -26.35 2.08 9.22
N LYS A 101 -26.31 1.40 10.37
CA LYS A 101 -25.63 1.88 11.60
C LYS A 101 -24.11 1.94 11.39
N VAL A 102 -23.42 2.63 12.28
CA VAL A 102 -21.96 2.68 12.31
C VAL A 102 -21.46 1.86 13.48
N MET A 103 -20.70 0.80 13.22
CA MET A 103 -20.04 0.05 14.27
C MET A 103 -18.77 0.80 14.70
N PHE A 104 -18.57 0.97 16.01
CA PHE A 104 -17.31 1.44 16.58
C PHE A 104 -16.88 0.47 17.68
N LEU A 105 -16.04 -0.51 17.29
CA LEU A 105 -15.52 -1.53 18.20
C LEU A 105 -14.10 -1.22 18.68
N THR A 106 -13.21 -0.87 17.75
CA THR A 106 -11.83 -0.46 18.03
C THR A 106 -11.40 0.65 17.07
N GLY A 107 -10.22 1.23 17.26
CA GLY A 107 -9.64 2.17 16.28
C GLY A 107 -9.42 1.62 14.87
N ARG A 108 -9.57 0.30 14.65
CA ARG A 108 -9.46 -0.35 13.34
C ARG A 108 -10.79 -0.93 12.85
N ALA A 109 -11.65 -1.37 13.76
CA ALA A 109 -12.97 -1.89 13.49
C ALA A 109 -14.02 -0.78 13.60
N VAL A 110 -13.98 0.16 12.64
CA VAL A 110 -14.96 1.24 12.50
C VAL A 110 -15.49 1.26 11.07
N GLY A 111 -16.81 1.25 10.91
CA GLY A 111 -17.40 1.28 9.57
C GLY A 111 -18.91 1.19 9.57
N ARG A 112 -19.50 1.41 8.40
CA ARG A 112 -20.94 1.34 8.18
C ARG A 112 -21.33 -0.11 8.06
N VAL A 113 -22.30 -0.55 8.84
CA VAL A 113 -22.80 -1.91 8.80
C VAL A 113 -23.57 -2.12 7.50
N LEU A 114 -23.02 -2.95 6.61
CA LEU A 114 -23.65 -3.32 5.34
C LEU A 114 -24.43 -4.64 5.45
N ASP A 115 -23.96 -5.55 6.31
CA ASP A 115 -24.59 -6.83 6.61
C ASP A 115 -24.27 -7.28 8.04
N VAL A 116 -25.21 -7.99 8.67
CA VAL A 116 -25.05 -8.63 9.98
C VAL A 116 -25.68 -10.00 9.92
N ARG A 117 -24.92 -11.04 10.29
CA ARG A 117 -25.42 -12.41 10.34
C ARG A 117 -24.73 -13.23 11.42
N ARG A 118 -25.42 -14.26 11.92
CA ARG A 118 -24.78 -15.26 12.78
C ARG A 118 -24.00 -16.25 11.91
N ASP A 119 -22.77 -16.55 12.31
CA ASP A 119 -21.89 -17.48 11.59
C ASP A 119 -21.07 -18.30 12.59
N ALA A 120 -21.31 -19.61 12.64
CA ALA A 120 -20.60 -20.56 13.49
C ALA A 120 -20.43 -20.11 14.96
N GLY A 121 -21.50 -19.56 15.56
CA GLY A 121 -21.51 -19.09 16.94
C GLY A 121 -20.99 -17.66 17.16
N ASP A 122 -20.52 -17.00 16.11
CA ASP A 122 -20.08 -15.60 16.13
C ASP A 122 -21.12 -14.69 15.48
N LEU A 123 -20.97 -13.38 15.67
CA LEU A 123 -21.64 -12.37 14.87
C LEU A 123 -20.69 -11.89 13.77
N ALA A 124 -21.00 -12.19 12.52
CA ALA A 124 -20.27 -11.70 11.37
C ALA A 124 -20.89 -10.36 10.90
N VAL A 125 -20.07 -9.32 10.86
CA VAL A 125 -20.46 -7.95 10.53
C VAL A 125 -19.63 -7.47 9.35
N THR A 126 -20.28 -7.19 8.23
CA THR A 126 -19.61 -6.63 7.04
C THR A 126 -19.64 -5.11 7.11
N LEU A 127 -18.46 -4.50 7.05
CA LEU A 127 -18.28 -3.05 7.17
C LEU A 127 -17.95 -2.42 5.82
N GLY A 128 -18.64 -1.33 5.51
CA GLY A 128 -18.29 -0.37 4.49
C GLY A 128 -17.53 0.83 5.05
N PRO A 129 -16.88 1.62 4.19
CA PRO A 129 -16.22 2.84 4.62
C PRO A 129 -17.22 3.85 5.18
N VAL A 130 -16.75 4.67 6.12
CA VAL A 130 -17.49 5.79 6.70
C VAL A 130 -16.70 7.06 6.52
N ASN A 131 -17.39 8.20 6.47
CA ASN A 131 -16.73 9.48 6.67
C ASN A 131 -16.50 9.69 8.17
N ILE A 132 -15.47 10.48 8.55
CA ILE A 132 -15.21 10.76 9.97
C ILE A 132 -16.40 11.46 10.65
N THR A 133 -17.16 12.25 9.88
CA THR A 133 -18.39 12.92 10.33
C THR A 133 -19.58 11.97 10.47
N ASP A 134 -19.51 10.74 9.96
CA ASP A 134 -20.51 9.70 10.23
C ASP A 134 -20.29 9.07 11.62
N VAL A 135 -19.09 9.22 12.19
CA VAL A 135 -18.71 8.70 13.51
C VAL A 135 -18.78 9.81 14.55
N ILE A 136 -18.14 10.94 14.27
CA ILE A 136 -17.94 12.04 15.22
C ILE A 136 -18.75 13.25 14.77
N ARG A 137 -19.61 13.73 15.65
CA ARG A 137 -20.40 14.95 15.46
C ARG A 137 -19.61 16.18 15.92
N ASP A 138 -18.97 16.10 17.08
CA ASP A 138 -18.22 17.20 17.67
C ASP A 138 -16.93 16.67 18.32
N GLY A 139 -15.82 17.36 18.10
CA GLY A 139 -14.55 17.05 18.74
C GLY A 139 -13.39 17.83 18.14
N THR A 140 -12.29 17.92 18.88
CA THR A 140 -11.03 18.51 18.41
C THR A 140 -9.90 17.53 18.70
N PHE A 141 -9.28 17.02 17.64
CA PHE A 141 -8.26 15.99 17.70
C PHE A 141 -6.98 16.56 17.11
N ALA A 142 -5.91 16.56 17.90
CA ALA A 142 -4.61 17.02 17.46
C ALA A 142 -3.55 16.07 18.00
N SER A 143 -2.49 15.84 17.22
CA SER A 143 -1.31 15.20 17.77
C SER A 143 -0.57 16.17 18.68
N ASP A 144 -0.10 15.71 19.85
CA ASP A 144 0.65 16.54 20.81
C ASP A 144 2.01 17.06 20.25
N GLY A 145 2.43 16.49 19.12
CA GLY A 145 3.62 16.89 18.35
C GLY A 145 3.77 16.03 17.10
N PRO A 146 4.93 16.08 16.43
CA PRO A 146 5.24 15.19 15.32
C PRO A 146 5.32 13.72 15.79
N VAL A 147 4.45 12.88 15.25
CA VAL A 147 4.43 11.43 15.47
C VAL A 147 5.50 10.79 14.59
N SER A 148 6.48 10.11 15.18
CA SER A 148 7.50 9.38 14.42
C SER A 148 6.89 8.19 13.68
N LEU A 149 7.22 8.06 12.38
CA LEU A 149 6.79 6.96 11.53
C LEU A 149 7.85 5.84 11.43
N GLU A 150 8.93 5.91 12.22
CA GLU A 150 10.05 4.96 12.12
C GLU A 150 9.76 3.60 12.76
N LYS A 151 8.74 3.50 13.63
CA LYS A 151 8.38 2.25 14.33
C LYS A 151 6.95 1.83 14.00
N PRO A 152 6.61 1.60 12.72
CA PRO A 152 5.27 1.16 12.34
C PRO A 152 5.03 -0.28 12.79
N VAL A 153 3.79 -0.57 13.17
CA VAL A 153 3.31 -1.94 13.33
C VAL A 153 2.75 -2.40 11.99
N ARG A 154 3.25 -3.54 11.51
CA ARG A 154 2.80 -4.17 10.26
C ARG A 154 1.50 -4.95 10.51
N HIS A 155 0.51 -4.67 9.67
CA HIS A 155 -0.79 -5.33 9.68
C HIS A 155 -1.06 -5.89 8.30
N ASP A 156 -1.06 -7.22 8.21
CA ASP A 156 -1.37 -7.91 6.96
C ASP A 156 -2.83 -8.36 6.93
N ALA A 157 -3.52 -8.06 5.83
CA ALA A 157 -4.75 -8.77 5.48
C ALA A 157 -4.39 -10.07 4.75
N GLY A 158 -5.40 -10.92 4.53
CA GLY A 158 -5.30 -12.00 3.55
C GLY A 158 -5.14 -11.45 2.13
N THR A 159 -5.25 -12.31 1.12
CA THR A 159 -5.29 -11.85 -0.27
C THR A 159 -6.75 -11.60 -0.65
N PRO A 160 -7.23 -10.33 -0.67
CA PRO A 160 -8.62 -10.05 -1.01
C PRO A 160 -8.97 -10.55 -2.41
N PHE A 161 -10.25 -10.85 -2.66
CA PHE A 161 -10.76 -11.11 -4.01
C PHE A 161 -10.56 -9.91 -4.96
N TRP A 162 -10.42 -8.70 -4.41
CA TRP A 162 -10.15 -7.46 -5.12
C TRP A 162 -8.68 -7.06 -5.19
N ALA A 163 -7.77 -7.96 -4.78
CA ALA A 163 -6.33 -7.68 -4.78
C ALA A 163 -5.74 -7.48 -6.19
N GLU A 164 -6.54 -7.71 -7.23
CA GLU A 164 -6.25 -7.34 -8.61
C GLU A 164 -7.51 -6.73 -9.23
N TYR A 165 -7.34 -5.60 -9.93
CA TYR A 165 -8.39 -5.05 -10.76
C TYR A 165 -7.79 -4.38 -11.99
N ASP A 166 -8.55 -4.37 -13.07
CA ASP A 166 -8.20 -3.61 -14.27
C ASP A 166 -8.37 -2.12 -13.97
N ALA A 167 -7.40 -1.30 -14.36
CA ALA A 167 -7.54 0.14 -14.23
C ALA A 167 -8.83 0.56 -14.96
N ALA A 168 -9.64 1.43 -14.36
CA ALA A 168 -10.73 2.03 -15.10
C ALA A 168 -10.13 2.86 -16.25
N ASP A 169 -10.70 2.76 -17.44
CA ASP A 169 -10.37 3.64 -18.57
C ASP A 169 -10.82 5.06 -18.20
N GLY A 170 -9.93 5.83 -17.57
CA GLY A 170 -10.23 7.13 -16.98
C GLY A 170 -8.94 7.84 -16.57
N GLY A 171 -8.52 8.79 -17.41
CA GLY A 171 -7.16 9.32 -17.51
C GLY A 171 -6.76 10.43 -16.54
N SER A 172 -5.45 10.65 -16.49
CA SER A 172 -4.79 11.96 -16.45
C SER A 172 -3.35 11.74 -16.90
N GLY A 173 -3.10 12.00 -18.18
CA GLY A 173 -1.81 11.84 -18.84
C GLY A 173 -2.03 12.17 -20.31
N GLY A 174 -1.99 13.46 -20.62
CA GLY A 174 -2.05 13.93 -22.00
C GLY A 174 -0.85 13.38 -22.77
N GLY A 175 -1.13 12.52 -23.74
CA GLY A 175 -0.17 11.92 -24.67
C GLY A 175 -0.95 11.03 -25.61
N ALA A 176 -0.78 11.25 -26.92
CA ALA A 176 -1.63 10.70 -27.98
C ALA A 176 -1.90 9.19 -27.84
N ALA A 177 -3.16 8.83 -28.05
CA ALA A 177 -3.64 7.46 -28.10
C ALA A 177 -2.89 6.64 -29.16
N VAL A 178 -2.28 5.53 -28.74
CA VAL A 178 -2.01 4.42 -29.64
C VAL A 178 -3.24 3.51 -29.56
N PRO A 179 -3.94 3.20 -30.68
CA PRO A 179 -5.12 2.37 -30.63
C PRO A 179 -4.73 0.93 -30.29
N ALA A 180 -5.12 0.45 -29.10
CA ALA A 180 -5.04 -0.96 -28.76
C ALA A 180 -6.33 -1.65 -29.22
N ALA A 181 -6.21 -2.58 -30.17
CA ALA A 181 -7.30 -3.46 -30.57
C ALA A 181 -7.75 -4.30 -29.36
N SER A 182 -9.01 -4.13 -28.96
CA SER A 182 -9.64 -4.87 -27.88
C SER A 182 -9.97 -6.30 -28.32
N THR A 183 -9.54 -7.30 -27.55
CA THR A 183 -10.12 -8.65 -27.58
C THR A 183 -10.72 -8.95 -26.20
N PRO A 184 -11.98 -9.41 -26.11
CA PRO A 184 -12.60 -9.70 -24.82
C PRO A 184 -12.08 -11.03 -24.27
N SER A 185 -11.47 -11.00 -23.08
CA SER A 185 -11.14 -12.21 -22.32
C SER A 185 -12.23 -12.46 -21.28
N SER A 186 -13.02 -13.51 -21.48
CA SER A 186 -14.00 -14.00 -20.53
C SER A 186 -13.32 -14.90 -19.49
N SER A 187 -13.03 -14.39 -18.29
CA SER A 187 -12.61 -15.21 -17.16
C SER A 187 -13.78 -15.49 -16.23
N THR A 188 -14.23 -16.74 -16.20
CA THR A 188 -15.20 -17.28 -15.23
C THR A 188 -14.56 -17.36 -13.84
N PHE A 189 -15.09 -16.60 -12.88
CA PHE A 189 -14.73 -16.72 -11.46
C PHE A 189 -15.30 -18.03 -10.89
N ARG A 190 -14.43 -18.92 -10.38
CA ARG A 190 -14.84 -20.03 -9.49
C ARG A 190 -14.54 -19.65 -8.05
N VAL A 191 -15.58 -19.41 -7.26
CA VAL A 191 -15.48 -19.20 -5.81
C VAL A 191 -15.33 -20.56 -5.12
N ARG A 192 -14.24 -20.77 -4.38
CA ARG A 192 -14.09 -21.93 -3.48
C ARG A 192 -14.82 -21.63 -2.15
N PRO A 193 -15.41 -22.64 -1.49
CA PRO A 193 -16.00 -22.46 -0.17
C PRO A 193 -14.93 -22.05 0.85
N VAL A 194 -15.24 -21.04 1.65
CA VAL A 194 -14.40 -20.52 2.73
C VAL A 194 -14.40 -21.52 3.89
N GLY A 195 -13.29 -22.20 4.11
CA GLY A 195 -13.03 -23.00 5.30
C GLY A 195 -12.00 -22.33 6.19
N SER A 196 -12.35 -22.15 7.47
CA SER A 196 -11.52 -21.74 8.62
C SER A 196 -10.82 -20.38 8.51
N GLY A 197 -11.26 -19.44 9.35
CA GLY A 197 -10.76 -18.06 9.43
C GLY A 197 -9.23 -17.98 9.55
N VAL A 198 -8.64 -17.11 8.72
CA VAL A 198 -7.21 -16.83 8.74
C VAL A 198 -6.95 -15.79 9.82
N GLY A 199 -6.12 -16.13 10.80
CA GLY A 199 -5.67 -15.18 11.79
C GLY A 199 -4.83 -14.07 11.16
N MET A 200 -5.09 -12.82 11.54
CA MET A 200 -4.20 -11.69 11.29
C MET A 200 -2.83 -11.94 11.94
N SER A 201 -1.88 -12.56 11.27
CA SER A 201 -0.58 -12.86 11.88
C SER A 201 0.15 -11.55 12.20
N PRO A 202 0.78 -11.41 13.39
CA PRO A 202 1.86 -10.44 13.56
C PRO A 202 3.05 -10.98 12.74
N ALA A 203 3.02 -10.78 11.42
CA ALA A 203 4.04 -11.34 10.55
C ALA A 203 5.32 -10.52 10.65
N GLY A 204 6.43 -11.25 10.75
CA GLY A 204 7.78 -10.73 10.64
C GLY A 204 7.94 -9.82 9.43
N LEU A 205 8.84 -8.87 9.60
CA LEU A 205 9.30 -7.97 8.57
C LEU A 205 9.83 -8.81 7.39
N SER A 206 9.14 -8.76 6.25
CA SER A 206 9.51 -9.36 4.96
C SER A 206 9.01 -10.79 4.71
N GLY A 207 7.85 -10.89 4.07
CA GLY A 207 7.44 -12.07 3.31
C GLY A 207 6.99 -11.62 1.92
N VAL A 208 7.56 -12.22 0.87
CA VAL A 208 7.07 -12.05 -0.51
C VAL A 208 5.61 -12.49 -0.55
N ARG A 209 4.73 -11.66 -1.11
CA ARG A 209 3.29 -11.92 -1.23
C ARG A 209 2.92 -12.12 -2.69
N ARG A 210 2.24 -13.23 -2.99
CA ARG A 210 1.65 -13.46 -4.31
C ARG A 210 0.26 -12.82 -4.37
N ILE A 211 0.08 -11.82 -5.23
CA ILE A 211 -1.15 -11.05 -5.38
C ILE A 211 -1.42 -10.84 -6.87
N GLY A 212 -2.53 -11.37 -7.40
CA GLY A 212 -2.95 -11.05 -8.78
C GLY A 212 -1.92 -11.39 -9.86
N GLY A 213 -1.14 -12.46 -9.67
CA GLY A 213 -0.05 -12.78 -10.59
C GLY A 213 1.24 -11.98 -10.38
N PHE A 214 1.34 -11.20 -9.30
CA PHE A 214 2.54 -10.47 -8.88
C PHE A 214 3.13 -11.02 -7.59
N ASP A 215 4.45 -11.03 -7.49
CA ASP A 215 5.18 -11.23 -6.24
C ASP A 215 5.60 -9.87 -5.70
N VAL A 216 5.10 -9.49 -4.53
CA VAL A 216 5.28 -8.14 -3.97
C VAL A 216 5.98 -8.23 -2.62
N THR A 217 7.01 -7.41 -2.44
CA THR A 217 7.69 -7.20 -1.16
C THR A 217 7.59 -5.72 -0.80
N SER A 218 6.78 -5.41 0.20
CA SER A 218 6.63 -4.04 0.72
C SER A 218 7.85 -3.59 1.52
N ILE A 219 8.11 -2.29 1.48
CA ILE A 219 9.18 -1.56 2.16
C ILE A 219 8.49 -0.42 2.93
N CYS A 220 8.66 -0.39 4.25
CA CYS A 220 8.20 0.72 5.10
C CYS A 220 8.87 0.67 6.48
N CYS A 221 9.01 1.78 7.24
CA CYS A 221 8.86 3.19 6.82
C CYS A 221 10.09 4.03 7.22
N VAL A 222 11.11 3.45 7.84
CA VAL A 222 12.26 4.20 8.40
C VAL A 222 12.98 5.03 7.35
N ASN A 223 13.33 4.40 6.21
CA ASN A 223 14.12 5.02 5.15
C ASN A 223 13.35 5.18 3.83
N ALA A 224 12.18 4.57 3.75
CA ALA A 224 11.46 4.41 2.50
C ALA A 224 10.04 3.90 2.73
N VAL A 225 9.11 4.34 1.89
CA VAL A 225 7.79 3.74 1.69
C VAL A 225 7.77 3.28 0.23
N GLY A 226 7.66 2.00 -0.04
CA GLY A 226 7.72 1.47 -1.40
C GLY A 226 7.48 -0.03 -1.49
N ALA A 227 7.66 -0.58 -2.67
CA ALA A 227 7.59 -2.02 -2.88
C ALA A 227 8.48 -2.48 -4.04
N ARG A 228 9.04 -3.68 -3.90
CA ARG A 228 9.57 -4.49 -5.00
C ARG A 228 8.46 -5.38 -5.53
N PHE A 229 8.34 -5.49 -6.84
CA PHE A 229 7.35 -6.35 -7.46
C PHE A 229 7.92 -7.09 -8.66
N SER A 230 7.42 -8.29 -8.91
CA SER A 230 7.65 -9.02 -10.15
C SER A 230 6.38 -9.66 -10.68
N TYR A 231 6.24 -9.70 -12.00
CA TYR A 231 5.14 -10.34 -12.71
C TYR A 231 5.69 -11.33 -13.72
N HIS A 232 5.07 -12.49 -13.78
CA HIS A 232 5.34 -13.51 -14.78
C HIS A 232 4.01 -14.13 -15.21
N GLY A 233 3.59 -13.87 -16.44
CA GLY A 233 2.31 -14.35 -16.97
C GLY A 233 2.06 -13.84 -18.38
N GLY A 234 1.27 -14.57 -19.18
CA GLY A 234 0.83 -14.11 -20.52
C GLY A 234 1.97 -13.83 -21.52
N GLY A 235 3.16 -14.40 -21.33
CA GLY A 235 4.33 -14.05 -22.15
C GLY A 235 4.92 -12.68 -21.83
N ILE A 236 4.64 -12.13 -20.64
CA ILE A 236 5.22 -10.89 -20.12
C ILE A 236 5.98 -11.21 -18.83
N ARG A 237 7.16 -10.59 -18.69
CA ARG A 237 7.93 -10.59 -17.45
C ARG A 237 8.23 -9.16 -17.05
N ILE A 238 7.88 -8.79 -15.83
CA ILE A 238 8.19 -7.48 -15.28
C ILE A 238 8.87 -7.64 -13.93
N VAL A 239 9.86 -6.81 -13.65
CA VAL A 239 10.47 -6.65 -12.33
C VAL A 239 10.63 -5.16 -12.09
N GLY A 240 10.16 -4.66 -10.96
CA GLY A 240 10.28 -3.26 -10.63
C GLY A 240 10.43 -2.97 -9.15
N LEU A 241 10.84 -1.73 -8.89
CA LEU A 241 10.96 -1.09 -7.60
C LEU A 241 10.34 0.30 -7.72
N ALA A 242 9.38 0.61 -6.87
CA ALA A 242 8.88 1.98 -6.72
C ALA A 242 8.97 2.36 -5.25
N THR A 243 9.63 3.48 -4.95
CA THR A 243 9.92 3.84 -3.56
C THR A 243 9.97 5.35 -3.38
N LEU A 244 9.18 5.84 -2.43
CA LEU A 244 9.32 7.16 -1.83
C LEU A 244 10.39 7.07 -0.72
N LEU A 245 11.54 7.69 -0.95
CA LEU A 245 12.66 7.76 -0.01
C LEU A 245 12.32 8.73 1.13
N MET A 246 12.61 8.31 2.35
CA MET A 246 12.34 9.08 3.57
C MET A 246 13.56 9.17 4.48
N LYS A 247 13.62 10.23 5.29
CA LYS A 247 14.61 10.47 6.34
C LYS A 247 13.90 11.01 7.57
N SER A 248 13.92 10.24 8.65
CA SER A 248 13.23 10.54 9.91
C SER A 248 11.80 11.03 9.72
N PRO A 249 10.94 10.19 9.11
CA PRO A 249 9.60 10.60 8.74
C PRO A 249 8.72 10.84 9.97
N THR A 250 7.96 11.93 9.94
CA THR A 250 7.00 12.29 11.00
C THR A 250 5.67 12.73 10.41
N ALA A 251 4.58 12.45 11.11
CA ALA A 251 3.26 12.98 10.79
C ALA A 251 2.76 13.91 11.90
N GLN A 252 2.13 15.02 11.52
CA GLN A 252 1.41 15.90 12.44
C GLN A 252 0.01 16.14 11.88
N PHE A 253 -0.98 16.17 12.76
CA PHE A 253 -2.35 16.44 12.31
C PHE A 253 -3.17 17.25 13.31
N TYR A 254 -4.20 17.89 12.76
CA TYR A 254 -5.25 18.61 13.48
C TYR A 254 -6.59 18.33 12.78
N LEU A 255 -7.64 18.08 13.55
CA LEU A 255 -8.99 17.87 13.03
C LEU A 255 -10.00 18.45 14.02
N GLU A 256 -10.79 19.41 13.58
CA GLU A 256 -11.90 19.97 14.33
C GLU A 256 -13.21 19.75 13.59
N ILE A 257 -14.15 19.12 14.29
CA ILE A 257 -15.50 18.85 13.83
C ILE A 257 -16.48 19.55 14.78
N ARG A 258 -17.43 20.28 14.21
CA ARG A 258 -18.53 20.93 14.94
C ARG A 258 -19.84 20.70 14.20
N GLY A 259 -20.84 20.13 14.87
CA GLY A 259 -22.14 19.84 14.28
C GLY A 259 -22.05 18.98 13.01
N ALA A 260 -21.19 17.96 13.03
CA ALA A 260 -20.87 17.09 11.89
C ALA A 260 -20.25 17.81 10.67
N THR A 261 -19.76 19.03 10.84
CA THR A 261 -19.07 19.80 9.79
C THR A 261 -17.60 19.96 10.13
N ILE A 262 -16.72 19.73 9.15
CA ILE A 262 -15.29 19.99 9.29
C ILE A 262 -15.05 21.50 9.36
N ARG A 263 -14.48 21.98 10.47
CA ARG A 263 -14.11 23.40 10.67
C ARG A 263 -12.67 23.66 10.31
N ARG A 264 -11.79 22.78 10.77
CA ARG A 264 -10.36 22.82 10.49
C ARG A 264 -9.81 21.41 10.32
N ALA A 265 -8.92 21.22 9.35
CA ALA A 265 -8.25 19.96 9.14
C ALA A 265 -6.84 20.20 8.60
N GLU A 266 -5.85 19.57 9.21
CA GLU A 266 -4.45 19.68 8.79
C GLU A 266 -3.81 18.32 8.89
N LEU A 267 -3.07 17.95 7.85
CA LEU A 267 -2.19 16.78 7.85
C LEU A 267 -0.88 17.19 7.20
N ARG A 268 0.22 16.95 7.89
CA ARG A 268 1.58 17.16 7.37
C ARG A 268 2.42 15.92 7.60
N VAL A 269 2.96 15.36 6.52
CA VAL A 269 3.93 14.27 6.55
C VAL A 269 5.28 14.82 6.10
N SER A 270 6.26 14.76 6.99
CA SER A 270 7.62 15.30 6.78
C SER A 270 8.65 14.21 6.61
N GLY A 271 9.84 14.59 6.14
CA GLY A 271 10.97 13.67 5.97
C GLY A 271 11.00 12.99 4.61
N MET A 272 10.28 13.51 3.60
CA MET A 272 10.43 13.03 2.21
C MET A 272 11.73 13.59 1.64
N VAL A 273 12.53 12.71 1.02
CA VAL A 273 13.84 13.10 0.44
C VAL A 273 13.98 12.74 -1.03
N GLY A 274 13.16 11.82 -1.56
CA GLY A 274 13.25 11.46 -2.97
C GLY A 274 12.25 10.43 -3.44
N LEU A 275 12.23 10.19 -4.75
CA LEU A 275 11.47 9.15 -5.42
C LEU A 275 12.45 8.31 -6.25
N ARG A 276 12.38 6.99 -6.12
CA ARG A 276 13.13 6.04 -6.94
C ARG A 276 12.17 5.10 -7.66
N ILE A 277 12.36 4.97 -8.98
CA ILE A 277 11.63 4.03 -9.82
C ILE A 277 12.64 3.22 -10.62
N GLU A 278 12.59 1.90 -10.54
CA GLU A 278 13.33 0.99 -11.40
C GLU A 278 12.36 0.00 -12.04
N ILE A 279 12.55 -0.30 -13.32
CA ILE A 279 11.70 -1.23 -14.04
C ILE A 279 12.49 -1.98 -15.10
N LYS A 280 12.13 -3.23 -15.26
CA LYS A 280 12.51 -4.10 -16.37
C LYS A 280 11.24 -4.80 -16.83
N GLY A 281 10.92 -4.69 -18.10
CA GLY A 281 9.82 -5.41 -18.73
C GLY A 281 10.31 -6.13 -19.97
N ALA A 282 9.75 -7.31 -20.23
CA ALA A 282 10.00 -8.05 -21.45
C ALA A 282 8.73 -8.81 -21.88
N THR A 283 8.60 -9.05 -23.19
CA THR A 283 7.58 -9.93 -23.75
C THR A 283 8.17 -10.86 -24.82
N ASP A 284 7.58 -12.05 -24.98
CA ASP A 284 7.86 -13.03 -26.03
C ASP A 284 6.66 -13.30 -26.98
N ARG A 285 5.53 -12.59 -26.77
CA ARG A 285 4.29 -12.76 -27.55
C ARG A 285 3.60 -11.46 -27.95
N GLY A 286 4.10 -10.30 -27.54
CA GLY A 286 3.48 -9.00 -27.80
C GLY A 286 2.13 -8.79 -27.08
N GLN A 287 1.87 -9.52 -26.00
CA GLN A 287 0.68 -9.31 -25.17
C GLN A 287 0.84 -8.09 -24.27
N ASN A 288 -0.28 -7.52 -23.83
CA ASN A 288 -0.31 -6.33 -22.99
C ASN A 288 -1.15 -6.55 -21.73
N ILE A 289 -0.72 -5.93 -20.64
CA ILE A 289 -1.44 -5.91 -19.37
C ILE A 289 -1.80 -4.48 -18.97
N ASN A 290 -2.89 -4.32 -18.24
CA ASN A 290 -3.28 -3.09 -17.56
C ASN A 290 -3.85 -3.45 -16.19
N LYS A 291 -2.97 -3.53 -15.19
CA LYS A 291 -3.30 -4.08 -13.87
C LYS A 291 -2.96 -3.10 -12.76
N ARG A 292 -3.84 -2.98 -11.77
CA ARG A 292 -3.58 -2.30 -10.50
C ARG A 292 -3.71 -3.28 -9.35
N ILE A 293 -2.78 -3.15 -8.40
CA ILE A 293 -2.57 -4.07 -7.29
C ILE A 293 -2.50 -3.21 -6.04
N PRO A 294 -3.58 -3.14 -5.24
CA PRO A 294 -3.46 -2.63 -3.89
C PRO A 294 -2.64 -3.64 -3.08
N ILE A 295 -1.64 -3.15 -2.35
CA ILE A 295 -0.90 -4.01 -1.42
C ILE A 295 -1.77 -4.12 -0.16
N PRO A 296 -2.32 -5.30 0.20
CA PRO A 296 -3.25 -5.48 1.31
C PRO A 296 -2.50 -5.52 2.64
N LEU A 297 -1.76 -4.44 2.88
CA LEU A 297 -0.87 -4.24 4.00
C LEU A 297 -1.06 -2.84 4.52
N ASP A 298 -1.06 -2.73 5.85
CA ASP A 298 -1.13 -1.48 6.55
C ASP A 298 0.07 -1.33 7.49
N PHE A 299 0.77 -0.21 7.40
CA PHE A 299 1.81 0.17 8.35
C PHE A 299 1.21 1.23 9.27
N SER A 300 0.90 0.84 10.51
CA SER A 300 0.16 1.68 11.45
C SER A 300 1.05 2.11 12.61
N VAL A 301 1.05 3.40 12.92
CA VAL A 301 1.58 3.95 14.16
C VAL A 301 0.40 4.42 15.01
N PRO A 302 0.10 3.73 16.13
CA PRO A 302 -0.91 4.20 17.07
C PRO A 302 -0.50 5.54 17.67
N VAL A 303 -1.39 6.53 17.63
CA VAL A 303 -1.18 7.85 18.25
C VAL A 303 -1.67 7.87 19.70
N GLY A 304 -2.33 6.78 20.13
CA GLY A 304 -3.00 6.71 21.42
C GLY A 304 -4.46 7.13 21.32
N LYS A 305 -5.09 7.36 22.48
CA LYS A 305 -6.49 7.82 22.55
C LYS A 305 -6.50 9.34 22.74
N ILE A 306 -6.97 10.06 21.73
CA ILE A 306 -7.18 11.51 21.82
C ILE A 306 -8.65 11.73 22.15
N LEU A 307 -8.92 12.28 23.34
CA LEU A 307 -10.29 12.38 23.88
C LEU A 307 -11.04 11.04 23.81
N GLY A 308 -10.37 9.97 24.23
CA GLY A 308 -10.92 8.61 24.21
C GLY A 308 -11.01 7.95 22.83
N VAL A 309 -10.75 8.67 21.73
CA VAL A 309 -10.79 8.14 20.35
C VAL A 309 -9.42 7.58 19.93
N PRO A 310 -9.31 6.28 19.59
CA PRO A 310 -8.04 5.62 19.25
C PRO A 310 -7.59 5.90 17.81
N PHE A 311 -6.94 7.05 17.58
CA PHE A 311 -6.40 7.42 16.28
C PHE A 311 -5.13 6.64 15.93
N SER A 312 -4.94 6.38 14.64
CA SER A 312 -3.70 5.86 14.10
C SER A 312 -3.26 6.62 12.85
N VAL A 313 -1.95 6.67 12.62
CA VAL A 313 -1.39 7.10 11.35
C VAL A 313 -1.02 5.87 10.55
N THR A 314 -1.52 5.76 9.33
CA THR A 314 -1.35 4.59 8.45
C THR A 314 -0.67 4.96 7.15
N ALA A 315 0.07 4.00 6.59
CA ALA A 315 0.64 4.08 5.25
C ALA A 315 0.24 2.84 4.44
N ASN A 316 -0.43 3.07 3.31
CA ASN A 316 -0.84 2.02 2.36
C ASN A 316 -0.29 2.32 0.96
N GLN A 317 -0.20 1.30 0.12
CA GLN A 317 0.45 1.40 -1.18
C GLN A 317 -0.39 0.75 -2.29
N VAL A 318 -0.36 1.34 -3.47
CA VAL A 318 -0.91 0.75 -4.70
C VAL A 318 0.15 0.80 -5.79
N ILE A 319 0.32 -0.31 -6.49
CA ILE A 319 1.16 -0.40 -7.69
C ILE A 319 0.26 -0.66 -8.89
N GLY A 320 0.50 0.04 -9.99
CA GLY A 320 -0.14 -0.24 -11.27
C GLY A 320 0.89 -0.38 -12.38
N ILE A 321 0.61 -1.27 -13.32
CA ILE A 321 1.44 -1.47 -14.50
C ILE A 321 0.54 -1.57 -15.72
N GLN A 322 0.90 -0.80 -16.74
CA GLN A 322 0.34 -0.91 -18.06
C GLN A 322 1.47 -1.13 -19.06
N THR A 323 1.30 -2.05 -20.00
CA THR A 323 2.27 -2.30 -21.07
C THR A 323 1.64 -2.06 -22.44
N ALA A 324 2.48 -1.67 -23.40
CA ALA A 324 2.14 -1.49 -24.80
C ALA A 324 3.31 -1.98 -25.66
N PHE A 325 3.46 -3.30 -25.80
CA PHE A 325 4.41 -3.93 -26.71
C PHE A 325 3.74 -4.15 -28.06
N SER A 326 4.36 -3.65 -29.13
CA SER A 326 3.92 -3.88 -30.51
C SER A 326 4.68 -5.00 -31.22
N ALA A 327 5.84 -5.39 -30.69
CA ALA A 327 6.64 -6.50 -31.20
C ALA A 327 6.40 -7.78 -30.38
N LYS A 328 6.58 -8.95 -31.01
CA LYS A 328 6.52 -10.26 -30.31
C LYS A 328 7.61 -10.36 -29.25
N ASP A 329 8.84 -10.02 -29.64
CA ASP A 329 9.98 -9.94 -28.74
C ASP A 329 10.29 -8.48 -28.45
N GLY A 330 10.19 -8.10 -27.18
CA GLY A 330 10.47 -6.75 -26.74
C GLY A 330 11.03 -6.75 -25.34
N ASN A 331 11.96 -5.84 -25.05
CA ASN A 331 12.35 -5.56 -23.69
C ASN A 331 12.57 -4.06 -23.49
N ILE A 332 12.43 -3.63 -22.25
CA ILE A 332 12.67 -2.26 -21.81
C ILE A 332 13.18 -2.30 -20.37
N LYS A 333 14.22 -1.54 -20.09
CA LYS A 333 14.74 -1.29 -18.75
C LYS A 333 14.90 0.20 -18.56
N ALA A 334 14.50 0.71 -17.40
CA ALA A 334 14.75 2.08 -17.00
C ALA A 334 14.91 2.18 -15.47
N ALA A 335 15.66 3.18 -15.02
CA ALA A 335 15.85 3.54 -13.63
C ALA A 335 15.91 5.07 -13.51
N GLY A 336 15.06 5.64 -12.65
CA GLY A 336 15.01 7.07 -12.36
C GLY A 336 15.11 7.34 -10.88
N GLU A 337 15.77 8.43 -10.53
CA GLU A 337 15.81 8.94 -9.17
C GLU A 337 15.67 10.45 -9.16
N TRP A 338 14.81 10.95 -8.29
CA TRP A 338 14.52 12.37 -8.11
C TRP A 338 14.62 12.74 -6.64
N SER A 339 15.18 13.91 -6.33
CA SER A 339 15.05 14.48 -4.99
C SER A 339 13.66 15.05 -4.81
N LEU A 340 13.11 14.86 -3.62
CA LEU A 340 11.90 15.50 -3.14
C LEU A 340 12.27 16.20 -1.85
N GLY A 341 12.09 17.51 -1.74
CA GLY A 341 12.39 18.23 -0.51
C GLY A 341 11.16 18.41 0.38
N GLY A 342 11.28 18.10 1.67
CA GLY A 342 10.42 18.67 2.70
C GLY A 342 9.23 17.81 3.14
N SER A 343 8.04 18.39 3.08
CA SER A 343 6.80 17.79 3.60
C SER A 343 5.68 17.85 2.58
N VAL A 344 4.85 16.80 2.56
CA VAL A 344 3.56 16.82 1.86
C VAL A 344 2.45 17.01 2.89
N GLY A 345 1.41 17.74 2.52
CA GLY A 345 0.29 17.92 3.42
C GLY A 345 -0.72 18.93 2.92
N PHE A 346 -1.70 19.20 3.75
CA PHE A 346 -2.69 20.23 3.52
C PHE A 346 -3.14 20.84 4.84
N GLY A 347 -3.69 22.05 4.73
CA GLY A 347 -4.54 22.67 5.72
C GLY A 347 -5.88 23.02 5.09
N TYR A 348 -6.93 22.97 5.88
CA TYR A 348 -8.27 23.37 5.54
C TYR A 348 -8.80 24.21 6.68
N ALA A 349 -9.23 25.43 6.36
CA ALA A 349 -9.86 26.37 7.27
C ALA A 349 -10.75 27.31 6.46
N ASP A 350 -11.82 27.81 7.06
CA ASP A 350 -12.72 28.80 6.44
C ASP A 350 -13.24 28.41 5.04
N GLY A 351 -13.48 27.11 4.82
CA GLY A 351 -13.98 26.59 3.55
C GLY A 351 -12.92 26.46 2.44
N ALA A 352 -11.66 26.79 2.71
CA ALA A 352 -10.58 26.79 1.73
C ALA A 352 -9.48 25.79 2.08
N PHE A 353 -8.92 25.16 1.04
CA PHE A 353 -7.72 24.33 1.16
C PHE A 353 -6.45 25.14 0.88
N GLY A 354 -5.43 24.95 1.71
CA GLY A 354 -4.04 25.28 1.43
C GLY A 354 -3.21 24.00 1.37
N VAL A 355 -2.37 23.84 0.34
CA VAL A 355 -1.54 22.64 0.17
C VAL A 355 -0.09 22.93 0.54
N THR A 356 0.53 22.00 1.28
CA THR A 356 1.99 21.98 1.47
C THR A 356 2.58 21.05 0.41
N LYS A 357 3.16 21.64 -0.64
CA LYS A 357 3.79 20.87 -1.72
C LYS A 357 5.24 20.56 -1.34
N PRO A 358 5.75 19.35 -1.66
CA PRO A 358 7.17 19.09 -1.56
C PRO A 358 7.92 20.03 -2.51
N TRP A 359 8.94 20.70 -2.00
CA TRP A 359 9.70 21.70 -2.74
C TRP A 359 10.61 21.00 -3.75
N ASN A 360 10.82 21.66 -4.89
CA ASN A 360 11.78 21.37 -5.96
C ASN A 360 12.09 19.89 -6.27
N LEU A 361 11.40 19.33 -7.27
CA LEU A 361 11.81 18.08 -7.90
C LEU A 361 13.11 18.30 -8.69
N THR A 362 14.22 17.72 -8.24
CA THR A 362 15.49 17.72 -8.99
C THR A 362 15.78 16.32 -9.49
N VAL A 363 16.11 16.19 -10.77
CA VAL A 363 16.48 14.90 -11.36
C VAL A 363 17.91 14.56 -10.92
N HIS A 364 18.10 13.44 -10.24
CA HIS A 364 19.43 12.91 -9.92
C HIS A 364 19.89 11.91 -10.97
N ASN A 365 19.02 10.97 -11.32
CA ASN A 365 19.25 10.00 -12.38
C ASN A 365 18.11 10.12 -13.40
N SER A 366 18.46 10.51 -14.62
CA SER A 366 17.50 10.62 -15.71
C SER A 366 16.99 9.24 -16.10
N ILE A 367 15.69 9.04 -15.90
CA ILE A 367 15.04 7.80 -16.33
C ILE A 367 15.09 7.65 -17.85
N THR A 368 15.00 8.75 -18.61
CA THR A 368 15.03 8.75 -20.08
C THR A 368 16.37 8.30 -20.63
N ASP A 369 17.47 8.77 -20.04
CA ASP A 369 18.83 8.36 -20.43
C ASP A 369 19.08 6.88 -20.12
N SER A 370 18.45 6.36 -19.06
CA SER A 370 18.57 4.97 -18.64
C SER A 370 17.74 3.99 -19.47
N ILE A 371 16.82 4.49 -20.33
CA ILE A 371 15.97 3.62 -21.16
C ILE A 371 16.85 2.83 -22.12
N SER A 372 16.76 1.51 -22.01
CA SER A 372 17.47 0.58 -22.88
C SER A 372 16.57 -0.60 -23.25
N GLY A 373 16.78 -1.14 -24.45
CA GLY A 373 16.16 -2.38 -24.90
C GLY A 373 16.08 -2.45 -26.42
N PRO A 374 16.56 -3.54 -27.07
CA PRO A 374 16.32 -3.74 -28.50
C PRO A 374 14.82 -3.85 -28.75
N SER A 375 14.32 -3.07 -29.69
CA SER A 375 12.94 -3.16 -30.13
C SER A 375 12.85 -3.03 -31.63
N VAL A 376 12.20 -4.01 -32.25
CA VAL A 376 11.79 -3.96 -33.66
C VAL A 376 10.46 -3.22 -33.87
N GLY A 377 9.86 -2.72 -32.78
CA GLY A 377 8.61 -1.93 -32.78
C GLY A 377 8.58 -0.87 -31.67
N VAL A 378 7.41 -0.29 -31.39
CA VAL A 378 7.19 0.57 -30.23
C VAL A 378 6.89 -0.28 -28.99
N ASN A 379 7.65 -0.07 -27.92
CA ASN A 379 7.43 -0.67 -26.61
C ASN A 379 7.15 0.45 -25.60
N GLY A 380 6.09 0.27 -24.82
CA GLY A 380 5.68 1.21 -23.77
C GLY A 380 5.43 0.50 -22.45
N ILE A 381 5.79 1.14 -21.34
CA ILE A 381 5.38 0.74 -19.99
C ILE A 381 4.99 1.99 -19.21
N ILE A 382 3.84 1.95 -18.55
CA ILE A 382 3.45 2.94 -17.54
C ILE A 382 3.50 2.26 -16.18
N ILE A 383 4.21 2.88 -15.25
CA ILE A 383 4.22 2.51 -13.84
C ILE A 383 3.43 3.55 -13.08
N TYR A 384 2.52 3.07 -12.26
CA TYR A 384 1.76 3.85 -11.31
C TYR A 384 2.17 3.44 -9.90
N TYR A 385 2.57 4.38 -9.07
CA TYR A 385 2.89 4.15 -7.67
C TYR A 385 2.15 5.16 -6.80
N GLN A 386 1.39 4.65 -5.84
CA GLN A 386 0.66 5.47 -4.89
C GLN A 386 1.10 5.15 -3.47
N ALA A 387 1.49 6.18 -2.72
CA ALA A 387 1.74 6.12 -1.29
C ALA A 387 0.67 6.95 -0.59
N ALA A 388 -0.21 6.29 0.16
CA ALA A 388 -1.33 6.93 0.84
C ALA A 388 -1.07 6.97 2.34
N PHE A 389 -0.91 8.18 2.89
CA PHE A 389 -0.81 8.44 4.31
C PHE A 389 -2.16 8.85 4.86
N ARG A 390 -2.60 8.26 5.96
CA ARG A 390 -3.88 8.61 6.59
C ARG A 390 -3.72 8.79 8.09
N ALA A 391 -4.53 9.65 8.68
CA ALA A 391 -4.66 9.80 10.13
C ALA A 391 -6.14 9.70 10.51
N GLY A 392 -6.54 8.63 11.19
CA GLY A 392 -7.95 8.35 11.39
C GLY A 392 -8.28 7.03 12.08
N LEU A 393 -9.52 6.61 11.84
CA LEU A 393 -10.14 5.37 12.33
C LEU A 393 -10.34 4.41 11.17
N GLY A 394 -10.08 3.12 11.37
CA GLY A 394 -10.16 2.10 10.34
C GLY A 394 -8.79 1.56 9.94
N MET A 395 -8.74 0.75 8.88
CA MET A 395 -7.52 0.11 8.41
C MET A 395 -7.60 -0.29 6.93
N PHE A 396 -6.47 -0.70 6.34
CA PHE A 396 -6.39 -1.25 4.98
C PHE A 396 -6.95 -0.32 3.89
N GLY A 397 -6.77 0.99 4.06
CA GLY A 397 -7.28 2.00 3.13
C GLY A 397 -8.77 2.34 3.28
N LEU A 398 -9.51 1.63 4.14
CA LEU A 398 -10.86 1.97 4.57
C LEU A 398 -10.82 2.83 5.84
N THR A 399 -9.98 3.86 5.82
CA THR A 399 -9.78 4.74 6.97
C THR A 399 -10.64 5.98 6.82
N ALA A 400 -11.42 6.29 7.85
CA ALA A 400 -12.15 7.52 8.02
C ALA A 400 -11.25 8.55 8.72
N GLY A 401 -10.89 9.64 8.04
CA GLY A 401 -10.08 10.68 8.66
C GLY A 401 -9.36 11.54 7.64
N LEU A 402 -8.19 12.03 8.01
CA LEU A 402 -7.35 12.85 7.14
C LEU A 402 -6.57 11.95 6.19
N TYR A 403 -6.41 12.36 4.94
CA TYR A 403 -5.56 11.65 3.98
C TYR A 403 -4.67 12.61 3.18
N ALA A 404 -3.47 12.13 2.85
CA ALA A 404 -2.56 12.73 1.88
C ALA A 404 -1.94 11.60 1.07
N ILE A 405 -2.19 11.60 -0.23
CA ILE A 405 -1.87 10.52 -1.14
C ILE A 405 -0.95 11.07 -2.21
N VAL A 406 0.28 10.56 -2.25
CA VAL A 406 1.26 10.92 -3.28
C VAL A 406 1.17 9.88 -4.38
N THR A 407 0.91 10.34 -5.60
CA THR A 407 0.81 9.49 -6.78
C THR A 407 1.91 9.86 -7.76
N ALA A 408 2.80 8.91 -8.03
CA ALA A 408 3.81 9.02 -9.06
C ALA A 408 3.43 8.13 -10.26
N SER A 409 3.52 8.69 -11.46
CA SER A 409 3.34 7.98 -12.71
C SER A 409 4.55 8.17 -13.61
N ALA A 410 5.08 7.08 -14.15
CA ALA A 410 6.19 7.11 -15.09
C ALA A 410 5.80 6.31 -16.33
N GLY A 411 5.46 7.01 -17.41
CA GLY A 411 5.28 6.45 -18.74
C GLY A 411 6.61 6.42 -19.47
N LEU A 412 7.00 5.27 -20.00
CA LEU A 412 8.25 5.03 -20.69
C LEU A 412 7.94 4.47 -22.06
N THR A 413 8.53 5.04 -23.11
CA THR A 413 8.44 4.47 -24.45
C THR A 413 9.80 4.38 -25.11
N VAL A 414 10.01 3.33 -25.89
CA VAL A 414 11.17 3.14 -26.75
C VAL A 414 10.73 2.50 -28.05
N GLY A 415 11.18 3.02 -29.18
CA GLY A 415 10.84 2.46 -30.48
C GLY A 415 11.48 3.20 -31.63
N SER A 416 11.42 2.59 -32.81
CA SER A 416 11.87 3.23 -34.05
C SER A 416 10.81 4.19 -34.56
N ALA A 417 11.24 5.35 -35.09
CA ALA A 417 10.33 6.27 -35.76
C ALA A 417 9.76 5.66 -37.05
N LEU A 418 8.45 5.81 -37.27
CA LEU A 418 7.80 5.45 -38.54
C LEU A 418 8.44 6.26 -39.69
N GLY A 419 9.00 5.55 -40.67
CA GLY A 419 9.70 6.17 -41.82
C GLY A 419 11.21 6.38 -41.64
N ALA A 420 11.78 6.10 -40.46
CA ALA A 420 13.23 6.15 -40.22
C ALA A 420 13.67 4.99 -39.31
N PRO A 421 13.86 3.76 -39.84
CA PRO A 421 14.16 2.55 -39.06
C PRO A 421 15.45 2.61 -38.23
N LEU A 422 16.33 3.58 -38.51
CA LEU A 422 17.60 3.80 -37.81
C LEU A 422 17.49 4.84 -36.67
N ALA A 423 16.37 5.57 -36.57
CA ALA A 423 16.16 6.57 -35.53
C ALA A 423 15.43 5.96 -34.32
N LEU A 424 16.18 5.65 -33.27
CA LEU A 424 15.64 5.18 -32.00
C LEU A 424 15.13 6.36 -31.17
N CYS A 425 13.81 6.42 -30.97
CA CYS A 425 13.16 7.40 -30.11
C CYS A 425 12.91 6.79 -28.72
N ARG A 426 13.17 7.59 -27.69
CA ARG A 426 12.89 7.30 -26.28
C ARG A 426 12.07 8.43 -25.72
N SER A 427 11.06 8.13 -24.92
CA SER A 427 10.37 9.17 -24.17
C SER A 427 10.07 8.73 -22.75
N THR A 428 9.95 9.72 -21.88
CA THR A 428 9.46 9.54 -20.52
C THR A 428 8.47 10.63 -20.20
N GLN A 429 7.30 10.25 -19.72
CA GLN A 429 6.36 11.15 -19.07
C GLN A 429 6.35 10.87 -17.57
N LEU A 430 6.81 11.82 -16.77
CA LEU A 430 6.75 11.74 -15.31
C LEU A 430 5.68 12.69 -14.79
N GLY A 431 4.66 12.14 -14.15
CA GLY A 431 3.63 12.88 -13.43
C GLY A 431 3.71 12.64 -11.93
N LEU A 432 3.63 13.70 -11.14
CA LEU A 432 3.47 13.65 -9.69
C LEU A 432 2.23 14.45 -9.31
N SER A 433 1.26 13.80 -8.66
CA SER A 433 0.09 14.44 -8.10
C SER A 433 -0.05 14.13 -6.61
N VAL A 434 -0.78 15.00 -5.91
CA VAL A 434 -1.14 14.80 -4.51
C VAL A 434 -2.65 14.95 -4.37
N ASP A 435 -3.29 13.90 -3.85
CA ASP A 435 -4.70 13.92 -3.43
C ASP A 435 -4.77 14.06 -1.91
N TYR A 436 -5.58 14.98 -1.41
CA TYR A 436 -5.62 15.26 0.03
C TYR A 436 -7.00 15.70 0.49
N GLY A 437 -7.32 15.47 1.77
CA GLY A 437 -8.60 15.87 2.33
C GLY A 437 -9.00 15.14 3.59
N VAL A 438 -10.29 15.21 3.89
CA VAL A 438 -10.96 14.57 5.04
C VAL A 438 -12.06 13.65 4.53
N GLY A 439 -12.02 12.39 4.95
CA GLY A 439 -12.95 11.35 4.59
C GLY A 439 -12.21 10.11 4.11
N TYR A 440 -12.69 9.50 3.02
CA TYR A 440 -12.03 8.36 2.40
C TYR A 440 -12.06 8.46 0.88
N THR A 441 -11.10 7.82 0.23
CA THR A 441 -11.06 7.64 -1.21
C THR A 441 -10.47 6.26 -1.53
N ILE A 442 -11.15 5.56 -2.43
CA ILE A 442 -10.86 4.22 -2.90
C ILE A 442 -10.90 4.28 -4.44
N PRO A 443 -9.94 3.65 -5.14
CA PRO A 443 -9.98 3.57 -6.60
C PRO A 443 -11.33 3.04 -7.11
N GLY A 444 -11.91 3.68 -8.13
CA GLY A 444 -13.22 3.27 -8.66
C GLY A 444 -13.27 1.83 -9.20
N GLY A 445 -12.15 1.32 -9.73
CA GLY A 445 -12.00 -0.09 -10.10
C GLY A 445 -12.18 -1.02 -8.90
N LEU A 446 -11.55 -0.68 -7.78
CA LEU A 446 -11.67 -1.41 -6.52
C LEU A 446 -13.09 -1.34 -5.96
N ALA A 447 -13.71 -0.16 -5.93
CA ALA A 447 -15.10 0.00 -5.48
C ALA A 447 -16.08 -0.86 -6.29
N ARG A 448 -15.91 -0.94 -7.63
CA ARG A 448 -16.74 -1.82 -8.49
C ARG A 448 -16.60 -3.29 -8.14
N VAL A 449 -15.37 -3.77 -7.92
CA VAL A 449 -15.13 -5.18 -7.57
C VAL A 449 -15.72 -5.48 -6.20
N ILE A 450 -15.52 -4.61 -5.21
CA ILE A 450 -16.13 -4.74 -3.88
C ILE A 450 -17.65 -4.79 -3.98
N ASN A 451 -18.28 -3.87 -4.72
CA ASN A 451 -19.73 -3.84 -4.87
C ASN A 451 -20.31 -5.12 -5.49
N LYS A 452 -19.65 -5.71 -6.49
CA LYS A 452 -20.06 -7.01 -7.05
C LYS A 452 -20.06 -8.13 -6.01
N PHE A 453 -19.11 -8.13 -5.08
CA PHE A 453 -19.07 -9.09 -3.99
C PHE A 453 -20.15 -8.81 -2.94
N LEU A 454 -20.38 -7.53 -2.62
CA LEU A 454 -21.46 -7.14 -1.70
C LEU A 454 -22.84 -7.55 -2.22
N ASP A 455 -23.05 -7.43 -3.54
CA ASP A 455 -24.29 -7.87 -4.21
C ASP A 455 -24.55 -9.38 -4.01
N LEU A 456 -23.50 -10.21 -3.93
CA LEU A 456 -23.62 -11.66 -3.72
C LEU A 456 -24.32 -12.02 -2.39
N PHE A 457 -24.20 -11.14 -1.39
CA PHE A 457 -24.81 -11.30 -0.07
C PHE A 457 -25.93 -10.28 0.18
N ASN A 458 -26.44 -9.62 -0.88
CA ASN A 458 -27.48 -8.59 -0.80
C ASN A 458 -27.12 -7.47 0.18
N ALA A 459 -25.84 -7.07 0.23
CA ALA A 459 -25.35 -5.97 1.04
C ALA A 459 -25.38 -4.65 0.25
N GLY A 460 -25.52 -3.51 0.94
CA GLY A 460 -25.59 -2.21 0.27
C GLY A 460 -24.26 -1.81 -0.39
N PRO A 461 -24.28 -1.08 -1.52
CA PRO A 461 -23.07 -0.67 -2.23
C PRO A 461 -22.30 0.40 -1.46
N ILE A 462 -21.00 0.47 -1.72
CA ILE A 462 -20.10 1.51 -1.22
C ILE A 462 -19.77 2.52 -2.33
N ALA A 463 -19.64 3.79 -1.95
CA ALA A 463 -19.13 4.83 -2.83
C ALA A 463 -17.60 4.73 -2.93
N ALA A 464 -17.01 5.25 -4.01
CA ALA A 464 -15.57 5.31 -4.17
C ALA A 464 -14.92 6.39 -3.29
N SER A 465 -15.68 7.39 -2.87
CA SER A 465 -15.19 8.47 -2.01
C SER A 465 -16.31 9.12 -1.23
N ALA A 466 -15.99 9.69 -0.06
CA ALA A 466 -16.86 10.59 0.67
C ALA A 466 -16.03 11.63 1.44
N GLY A 467 -16.63 12.78 1.74
CA GLY A 467 -16.01 13.88 2.48
C GLY A 467 -15.58 15.03 1.58
N ILE A 468 -14.56 15.77 2.03
CA ILE A 468 -14.01 16.93 1.32
C ILE A 468 -12.57 16.64 0.90
N GLY A 469 -12.18 17.05 -0.29
CA GLY A 469 -10.81 16.85 -0.75
C GLY A 469 -10.54 17.51 -2.09
N ARG A 470 -9.26 17.56 -2.42
CA ARG A 470 -8.74 18.14 -3.66
C ARG A 470 -7.56 17.32 -4.15
N ALA A 471 -7.33 17.41 -5.46
CA ALA A 471 -6.16 16.86 -6.12
C ALA A 471 -5.40 18.00 -6.79
N ASP A 472 -4.09 18.02 -6.63
CA ASP A 472 -3.22 18.95 -7.33
C ASP A 472 -2.13 18.20 -8.08
N ASN A 473 -1.92 18.57 -9.35
CA ASN A 473 -0.73 18.16 -10.10
C ASN A 473 0.45 19.00 -9.62
N VAL A 474 1.46 18.34 -9.07
CA VAL A 474 2.66 18.99 -8.52
C VAL A 474 3.75 19.06 -9.56
N PHE A 475 3.84 18.05 -10.44
CA PHE A 475 4.82 17.99 -11.50
C PHE A 475 4.26 17.19 -12.68
N ASP A 476 4.52 17.67 -13.89
CA ASP A 476 4.29 16.92 -15.13
C ASP A 476 5.38 17.31 -16.13
N LYS A 477 6.16 16.34 -16.59
CA LYS A 477 7.21 16.57 -17.58
C LYS A 477 7.31 15.42 -18.54
N LEU A 478 7.24 15.75 -19.82
CA LEU A 478 7.63 14.90 -20.92
C LEU A 478 9.08 15.19 -21.31
N ASP A 479 9.91 14.15 -21.38
CA ASP A 479 11.25 14.18 -21.93
C ASP A 479 11.32 13.23 -23.13
N VAL A 480 11.93 13.68 -24.23
CA VAL A 480 11.98 12.94 -25.50
C VAL A 480 13.39 13.02 -26.07
N GLN A 481 13.94 11.86 -26.44
CA GLN A 481 15.28 11.75 -27.01
C GLN A 481 15.31 10.87 -28.28
N PRO A 482 16.01 11.31 -29.35
CA PRO A 482 16.54 12.67 -29.52
C PRO A 482 15.41 13.71 -29.62
N ASP A 483 15.68 14.95 -29.21
CA ASP A 483 14.75 16.07 -29.42
C ASP A 483 14.65 16.41 -30.91
N LYS A 484 13.82 15.65 -31.61
CA LYS A 484 13.51 15.79 -33.03
C LYS A 484 12.01 15.64 -33.20
N LYS A 485 11.43 16.38 -34.16
CA LYS A 485 10.00 16.31 -34.49
C LYS A 485 9.54 14.87 -34.71
N ILE A 486 10.36 14.05 -35.38
CA ILE A 486 10.07 12.64 -35.66
C ILE A 486 9.86 11.77 -34.40
N CYS A 487 10.44 12.17 -33.26
CA CYS A 487 10.29 11.47 -31.98
C CYS A 487 9.21 12.10 -31.07
N LYS A 488 8.70 13.27 -31.41
CA LYS A 488 7.71 14.02 -30.63
C LYS A 488 6.26 13.76 -31.07
N GLY A 489 6.07 13.13 -32.23
CA GLY A 489 4.75 12.93 -32.86
C GLY A 489 4.43 14.04 -33.85
#